data_AF-A0A3A8QT81-F1
#
_entry.id   AF-A0A3A8QT81-F1
#
_cell.length_a   1.000
_cell.length_b   1.000
_cell.length_c   1.000
_cell.angle_alpha   90.00
_cell.angle_beta   90.00
_cell.angle_gamma   90.00
#
_symmetry.space_group_name_H-M   'P 1'
#
loop_
_entity.id
_entity.type
_entity.pdbx_description
1 polymer ?
#
loop_
_entity_poly.entity_id
_entity_poly.type
_entity_poly.pdbx_seq_one_letter_code
_entity_poly.pdbx_strand_id
1 'polypeptide(L)'
;MSEYQCYEFIVLDRPLSPKQMAELRAISTRAEISPSRFWNEYHWGDLKADPAKLMERYFDAHLYFANWGTHRLMLRIPKARVALKQLKPYFDRGDAARLISTGEHVLLDLSSGIEEFEDDEQSPGSLAALSPLRSELMRGDLRPAYLAWLLGVSAGERDDDAEEPPVPSGLGDLSAAQEAMVEFLRIDPDLVAAAATGSAHMTADGTQLHQWLAALPVKQKDAWLKRAVEEPELALGGELLRVFRTTMKDERSGPRRTAGELRALAGTQRAARMKAEAARAKKARAASEAARARHLKKLAHDIEGAWAELERLVEASDYDGAVRLAIDLRDLAFRDAKGMAFARRFETLRKRQMRRRGFFDRWKRANPNGAANGWMR
;
A
#
# COMPACT_ATOMS: atom_id res chain seq x y z
N MET A 1 6.99 4.32 23.12
CA MET A 1 6.59 3.13 22.36
C MET A 1 7.68 2.09 22.49
N SER A 2 7.33 0.80 22.55
CA SER A 2 8.34 -0.27 22.52
C SER A 2 8.89 -0.41 21.11
N GLU A 3 10.20 -0.60 21.01
CA GLU A 3 10.86 -0.97 19.75
C GLU A 3 10.19 -2.25 19.20
N TYR A 4 9.81 -2.23 17.92
CA TYR A 4 9.34 -3.40 17.21
C TYR A 4 10.00 -3.46 15.84
N GLN A 5 10.56 -4.62 15.52
CA GLN A 5 11.07 -4.89 14.18
C GLN A 5 10.80 -6.33 13.75
N CYS A 6 10.61 -6.50 12.45
CA CYS A 6 10.26 -7.75 11.81
C CYS A 6 11.27 -8.04 10.69
N TYR A 7 11.76 -9.27 10.66
CA TYR A 7 12.64 -9.80 9.62
C TYR A 7 11.95 -10.98 8.95
N GLU A 8 11.76 -10.91 7.64
CA GLU A 8 11.25 -12.01 6.84
C GLU A 8 12.20 -12.30 5.67
N PHE A 9 12.56 -13.56 5.48
CA PHE A 9 13.34 -14.03 4.34
C PHE A 9 12.64 -15.24 3.71
N ILE A 10 12.63 -15.32 2.39
CA ILE A 10 12.06 -16.45 1.66
C ILE A 10 13.01 -16.98 0.59
N VAL A 11 12.88 -18.27 0.30
CA VAL A 11 13.44 -18.90 -0.90
C VAL A 11 12.32 -19.18 -1.89
N LEU A 12 12.60 -18.95 -3.17
CA LEU A 12 11.65 -19.10 -4.27
C LEU A 12 12.12 -20.19 -5.25
N ASP A 13 13.42 -20.27 -5.49
CA ASP A 13 13.96 -21.18 -6.51
C ASP A 13 14.24 -22.58 -5.96
N ARG A 14 14.70 -22.67 -4.69
CA ARG A 14 15.09 -23.94 -4.10
C ARG A 14 14.87 -23.93 -2.57
N PRO A 15 14.23 -24.97 -2.00
CA PRO A 15 14.01 -25.03 -0.56
C PRO A 15 15.34 -25.12 0.21
N LEU A 16 15.35 -24.60 1.43
CA LEU A 16 16.46 -24.73 2.37
C LEU A 16 16.66 -26.20 2.74
N SER A 17 17.91 -26.65 2.66
CA SER A 17 18.30 -27.97 3.14
C SER A 17 18.27 -28.05 4.67
N PRO A 18 18.17 -29.26 5.26
CA PRO A 18 18.25 -29.45 6.71
C PRO A 18 19.51 -28.83 7.34
N LYS A 19 20.65 -28.90 6.63
CA LYS A 19 21.91 -28.29 7.05
C LYS A 19 21.81 -26.75 7.11
N GLN A 20 21.27 -26.13 6.07
CA GLN A 20 21.09 -24.67 6.03
C GLN A 20 20.11 -24.20 7.10
N MET A 21 19.03 -24.93 7.35
CA MET A 21 18.09 -24.61 8.45
C MET A 21 18.75 -24.71 9.83
N ALA A 22 19.63 -25.69 10.05
CA ALA A 22 20.41 -25.79 11.28
C ALA A 22 21.41 -24.63 11.45
N GLU A 23 22.07 -24.21 10.37
CA GLU A 23 22.95 -23.03 10.34
C GLU A 23 22.17 -21.75 10.71
N LEU A 24 20.95 -21.56 10.16
CA LEU A 24 20.08 -20.43 10.47
C LEU A 24 19.55 -20.47 11.92
N ARG A 25 19.23 -21.66 12.45
CA ARG A 25 18.80 -21.83 13.84
C ARG A 25 19.87 -21.45 14.84
N ALA A 26 21.15 -21.60 14.48
CA ALA A 26 22.28 -21.14 15.29
C ALA A 26 22.40 -19.60 15.32
N ILE A 27 21.88 -18.90 14.30
CA ILE A 27 21.86 -17.42 14.24
C ILE A 27 20.70 -16.85 15.03
N SER A 28 19.49 -17.41 14.86
CA SER A 28 18.31 -17.01 15.62
C SER A 28 17.57 -18.22 16.16
N THR A 29 17.63 -18.39 17.48
CA THR A 29 16.97 -19.49 18.18
C THR A 29 15.45 -19.34 18.18
N ARG A 30 14.95 -18.10 18.22
CA ARG A 30 13.52 -17.75 18.29
C ARG A 30 12.82 -17.66 16.94
N ALA A 31 13.57 -17.59 15.84
CA ALA A 31 12.98 -17.47 14.51
C ALA A 31 12.10 -18.68 14.15
N GLU A 32 11.02 -18.43 13.43
CA GLU A 32 10.29 -19.45 12.71
C GLU A 32 11.09 -19.80 11.45
N ILE A 33 11.52 -21.06 11.33
CA ILE A 33 12.35 -21.52 10.21
C ILE A 33 11.67 -22.73 9.59
N SER A 34 11.41 -22.63 8.29
CA SER A 34 10.84 -23.67 7.44
C SER A 34 11.68 -23.83 6.17
N PRO A 35 11.45 -24.86 5.34
CA PRO A 35 12.16 -25.02 4.08
C PRO A 35 12.02 -23.83 3.11
N SER A 36 10.99 -22.99 3.26
CA SER A 36 10.72 -21.87 2.35
C SER A 36 10.86 -20.48 2.99
N ARG A 37 10.96 -20.39 4.32
CA ARG A 37 10.84 -19.12 5.05
C ARG A 37 11.66 -19.11 6.33
N PHE A 38 12.31 -17.99 6.59
CA PHE A 38 12.80 -17.58 7.91
C PHE A 38 12.04 -16.32 8.32
N TRP A 39 11.46 -16.31 9.51
CA TRP A 39 10.73 -15.16 10.04
C TRP A 39 11.05 -14.95 11.51
N ASN A 40 11.24 -13.70 11.92
CA ASN A 40 11.44 -13.37 13.32
C ASN A 40 11.01 -11.95 13.62
N GLU A 41 10.52 -11.73 14.84
CA GLU A 41 10.26 -10.40 15.39
C GLU A 41 11.11 -10.13 16.63
N TYR A 42 11.45 -8.87 16.84
CA TYR A 42 12.21 -8.43 18.00
C TYR A 42 11.52 -7.23 18.65
N HIS A 43 11.44 -7.28 19.97
CA HIS A 43 11.01 -6.16 20.83
C HIS A 43 12.18 -5.52 21.60
N TRP A 44 13.38 -6.09 21.45
CA TRP A 44 14.64 -5.59 21.99
C TRP A 44 15.81 -6.28 21.27
N GLY A 45 16.88 -5.52 21.01
CA GLY A 45 18.05 -6.02 20.29
C GLY A 45 17.76 -6.25 18.80
N ASP A 46 18.62 -7.02 18.14
CA ASP A 46 18.61 -7.12 16.67
C ASP A 46 19.07 -8.49 16.16
N LEU A 47 18.75 -8.81 14.90
CA LEU A 47 19.25 -9.97 14.20
C LEU A 47 20.78 -9.99 14.23
N LYS A 48 21.36 -11.08 14.73
CA LYS A 48 22.82 -11.24 14.87
C LYS A 48 23.50 -11.73 13.60
N ALA A 49 23.03 -11.22 12.46
CA ALA A 49 23.57 -11.51 11.14
C ALA A 49 23.30 -10.34 10.19
N ASP A 50 24.16 -10.20 9.18
CA ASP A 50 23.99 -9.24 8.11
C ASP A 50 22.97 -9.78 7.08
N PRO A 51 21.83 -9.09 6.87
CA PRO A 51 20.82 -9.51 5.89
C PRO A 51 21.38 -9.70 4.48
N ALA A 52 22.36 -8.90 4.04
CA ALA A 52 22.94 -9.02 2.72
C ALA A 52 23.72 -10.35 2.55
N LYS A 53 24.43 -10.80 3.59
CA LYS A 53 25.12 -12.10 3.60
C LYS A 53 24.14 -13.27 3.63
N LEU A 54 23.03 -13.12 4.34
CA LEU A 54 21.97 -14.14 4.35
C LEU A 54 21.30 -14.25 2.98
N MET A 55 21.04 -13.12 2.33
CA MET A 55 20.53 -13.07 0.95
C MET A 55 21.50 -13.75 -0.02
N GLU A 56 22.78 -13.39 0.01
CA GLU A 56 23.78 -14.00 -0.87
C GLU A 56 23.82 -15.53 -0.74
N ARG A 57 23.79 -16.05 0.49
CA ARG A 57 24.03 -17.47 0.78
C ARG A 57 22.78 -18.35 0.72
N TYR A 58 21.61 -17.84 1.09
CA TYR A 58 20.44 -18.68 1.33
C TYR A 58 19.17 -18.21 0.62
N PHE A 59 18.87 -16.91 0.60
CA PHE A 59 17.52 -16.41 0.33
C PHE A 59 17.38 -15.68 -1.02
N ASP A 60 16.14 -15.62 -1.53
CA ASP A 60 15.82 -14.98 -2.80
C ASP A 60 15.11 -13.64 -2.64
N ALA A 61 14.43 -13.43 -1.50
CA ALA A 61 13.84 -12.14 -1.14
C ALA A 61 13.86 -11.94 0.38
N HIS A 62 13.93 -10.68 0.80
CA HIS A 62 13.92 -10.28 2.20
C HIS A 62 13.12 -8.99 2.39
N LEU A 63 12.31 -8.96 3.45
CA LEU A 63 11.64 -7.79 3.97
C LEU A 63 12.11 -7.53 5.40
N TYR A 64 12.38 -6.26 5.70
CA TYR A 64 12.59 -5.77 7.04
C TYR A 64 11.69 -4.57 7.29
N PHE A 65 11.06 -4.57 8.45
CA PHE A 65 10.18 -3.51 8.93
C PHE A 65 10.59 -3.14 10.35
N ALA A 66 10.63 -1.86 10.67
CA ALA A 66 10.76 -1.38 12.03
C ALA A 66 9.83 -0.20 12.28
N ASN A 67 9.12 -0.22 13.41
CA ASN A 67 8.11 0.78 13.75
C ASN A 67 8.68 2.19 14.04
N TRP A 68 10.01 2.31 14.11
CA TRP A 68 10.71 3.60 14.10
C TRP A 68 11.05 4.07 12.67
N GLY A 69 10.30 3.61 11.67
CA GLY A 69 10.26 4.21 10.34
C GLY A 69 11.13 3.53 9.28
N THR A 70 11.88 2.48 9.59
CA THR A 70 12.80 1.83 8.62
C THR A 70 12.15 0.65 7.92
N HIS A 71 11.93 0.77 6.61
CA HIS A 71 11.46 -0.29 5.74
C HIS A 71 12.54 -0.66 4.74
N ARG A 72 12.76 -1.97 4.53
CA ARG A 72 13.75 -2.44 3.56
C ARG A 72 13.26 -3.67 2.82
N LEU A 73 13.46 -3.67 1.52
CA LEU A 73 13.17 -4.78 0.61
C LEU A 73 14.44 -5.15 -0.13
N MET A 74 14.81 -6.43 -0.10
CA MET A 74 15.92 -6.96 -0.89
C MET A 74 15.44 -8.07 -1.81
N LEU A 75 15.86 -8.04 -3.08
CA LEU A 75 15.54 -9.05 -4.09
C LEU A 75 16.82 -9.58 -4.73
N ARG A 76 17.08 -10.88 -4.60
CA ARG A 76 18.22 -11.55 -5.24
C ARG A 76 17.77 -12.18 -6.55
N ILE A 77 18.39 -11.78 -7.65
CA ILE A 77 18.05 -12.23 -9.00
C ILE A 77 19.27 -12.89 -9.65
N PRO A 78 19.14 -14.08 -10.26
CA PRO A 78 20.23 -14.69 -11.01
C PRO A 78 20.66 -13.80 -12.18
N LYS A 79 21.96 -13.56 -12.34
CA LYS A 79 22.49 -12.69 -13.41
C LYS A 79 22.08 -13.14 -14.80
N ALA A 80 22.06 -14.45 -15.04
CA ALA A 80 21.64 -15.04 -16.31
C ALA A 80 20.18 -14.71 -16.68
N ARG A 81 19.36 -14.31 -15.70
CA ARG A 81 17.93 -14.06 -15.88
C ARG A 81 17.56 -12.58 -15.82
N VAL A 82 18.53 -11.67 -15.80
CA VAL A 82 18.26 -10.23 -15.72
C VAL A 82 19.16 -9.43 -16.67
N ALA A 83 18.60 -8.40 -17.29
CA ALA A 83 19.35 -7.50 -18.16
C ALA A 83 20.09 -6.43 -17.33
N LEU A 84 21.20 -6.80 -16.68
CA LEU A 84 21.95 -5.91 -15.77
C LEU A 84 22.29 -4.55 -16.40
N LYS A 85 22.63 -4.50 -17.69
CA LYS A 85 22.91 -3.25 -18.41
C LYS A 85 21.69 -2.31 -18.47
N GLN A 86 20.47 -2.86 -18.52
CA GLN A 86 19.24 -2.08 -18.52
C GLN A 86 18.85 -1.61 -17.12
N LEU A 87 19.27 -2.33 -16.06
CA LEU A 87 18.99 -1.92 -14.68
C LEU A 87 19.89 -0.78 -14.21
N LYS A 88 21.17 -0.80 -14.56
CA LYS A 88 22.18 0.17 -14.08
C LYS A 88 21.74 1.65 -14.10
N PRO A 89 21.07 2.17 -15.15
CA PRO A 89 20.63 3.57 -15.18
C PRO A 89 19.69 3.98 -14.03
N TYR A 90 18.97 3.03 -13.41
CA TYR A 90 18.05 3.32 -12.31
C TYR A 90 18.73 3.31 -10.93
N PHE A 91 20.00 2.90 -10.85
CA PHE A 91 20.73 2.65 -9.59
C PHE A 91 22.14 3.29 -9.61
N ASP A 92 22.25 4.49 -10.17
CA ASP A 92 23.48 5.25 -10.33
C ASP A 92 24.02 5.86 -9.03
N ARG A 93 23.15 6.36 -8.13
CA ARG A 93 23.52 7.00 -6.85
C ARG A 93 22.43 6.82 -5.79
N GLY A 94 22.84 6.90 -4.52
CA GLY A 94 21.95 6.88 -3.36
C GLY A 94 22.04 5.62 -2.51
N ASP A 95 21.58 5.70 -1.26
CA ASP A 95 21.48 4.59 -0.34
C ASP A 95 20.08 3.96 -0.35
N ALA A 96 19.04 4.75 -0.68
CA ALA A 96 17.65 4.29 -0.73
C ALA A 96 17.40 3.22 -1.81
N ALA A 97 18.19 3.22 -2.89
CA ALA A 97 18.10 2.21 -3.94
C ALA A 97 19.47 1.80 -4.46
N ARG A 98 19.89 0.57 -4.14
CA ARG A 98 21.20 0.03 -4.49
C ARG A 98 21.10 -1.22 -5.36
N LEU A 99 22.05 -1.35 -6.28
CA LEU A 99 22.20 -2.52 -7.14
C LEU A 99 23.57 -3.14 -6.93
N ILE A 100 23.62 -4.25 -6.20
CA ILE A 100 24.85 -4.96 -5.85
C ILE A 100 25.00 -6.15 -6.79
N SER A 101 26.11 -6.23 -7.51
CA SER A 101 26.38 -7.30 -8.49
C SER A 101 27.51 -8.20 -7.99
N THR A 102 27.24 -9.48 -7.76
CA THR A 102 28.24 -10.51 -7.38
C THR A 102 28.66 -11.34 -8.59
N GLY A 103 29.29 -12.50 -8.44
CA GLY A 103 29.63 -13.37 -9.59
C GLY A 103 28.39 -13.88 -10.34
N GLU A 104 27.42 -14.43 -9.61
CA GLU A 104 26.29 -15.21 -10.14
C GLU A 104 24.93 -14.50 -10.04
N HIS A 105 24.80 -13.49 -9.18
CA HIS A 105 23.53 -12.82 -8.93
C HIS A 105 23.67 -11.30 -8.87
N VAL A 106 22.51 -10.65 -8.89
CA VAL A 106 22.33 -9.24 -8.65
C VAL A 106 21.37 -9.12 -7.47
N LEU A 107 21.67 -8.24 -6.53
CA LEU A 107 20.87 -7.94 -5.37
C LEU A 107 20.38 -6.49 -5.50
N LEU A 108 19.06 -6.34 -5.63
CA LEU A 108 18.40 -5.05 -5.44
C LEU A 108 18.20 -4.89 -3.94
N ASP A 109 18.61 -3.76 -3.40
CA ASP A 109 18.51 -3.42 -1.98
C ASP A 109 17.90 -2.03 -1.87
N LEU A 110 16.64 -2.00 -1.42
CA LEU A 110 15.79 -0.83 -1.38
C LEU A 110 15.43 -0.51 0.06
N SER A 111 15.59 0.73 0.47
CA SER A 111 15.29 1.15 1.84
C SER A 111 14.61 2.51 1.87
N SER A 112 13.63 2.62 2.74
CA SER A 112 12.93 3.86 3.08
C SER A 112 13.03 4.06 4.58
N GLY A 113 13.45 5.25 5.01
CA GLY A 113 13.59 5.60 6.42
C GLY A 113 12.89 6.92 6.69
N ILE A 114 12.12 6.97 7.78
CA ILE A 114 11.59 8.21 8.35
C ILE A 114 12.00 8.29 9.83
N GLU A 115 12.07 9.49 10.38
CA GLU A 115 12.43 9.70 11.79
C GLU A 115 11.23 9.58 12.76
N GLU A 116 10.02 9.46 12.21
CA GLU A 116 8.77 9.35 12.98
C GLU A 116 8.41 7.88 13.25
N PHE A 117 7.90 7.62 14.45
CA PHE A 117 7.33 6.32 14.78
C PHE A 117 6.00 6.13 14.06
N GLU A 118 5.83 4.96 13.46
CA GLU A 118 4.57 4.55 12.86
C GLU A 118 3.59 4.10 13.95
N ASP A 119 2.32 4.47 13.79
CA ASP A 119 1.25 3.95 14.64
C ASP A 119 1.17 2.43 14.52
N ASP A 120 0.89 1.75 15.63
CA ASP A 120 0.85 0.29 15.78
C ASP A 120 -0.17 -0.43 14.84
N GLU A 121 -0.94 0.31 14.03
CA GLU A 121 -1.88 -0.21 13.03
C GLU A 121 -1.25 -0.44 11.64
N GLN A 122 -0.03 0.03 11.38
CA GLN A 122 0.68 -0.26 10.12
C GLN A 122 1.15 -1.73 10.10
N SER A 123 0.54 -2.54 9.23
CA SER A 123 1.01 -3.90 8.96
C SER A 123 2.45 -3.86 8.42
N PRO A 124 3.35 -4.78 8.81
CA PRO A 124 4.77 -4.80 8.41
C PRO A 124 5.03 -5.02 6.90
N GLY A 125 4.03 -4.85 6.04
CA GLY A 125 4.02 -5.29 4.66
C GLY A 125 3.91 -6.81 4.55
N SER A 126 3.78 -7.31 3.32
CA SER A 126 3.79 -8.74 3.04
C SER A 126 4.84 -9.04 2.00
N LEU A 127 5.88 -9.81 2.37
CA LEU A 127 6.88 -10.24 1.40
C LEU A 127 6.27 -11.12 0.30
N ALA A 128 5.16 -11.79 0.57
CA ALA A 128 4.40 -12.52 -0.45
C ALA A 128 3.86 -11.58 -1.54
N ALA A 129 3.35 -10.39 -1.17
CA ALA A 129 2.87 -9.38 -2.12
C ALA A 129 4.00 -8.75 -2.95
N LEU A 130 5.21 -8.66 -2.38
CA LEU A 130 6.38 -8.06 -3.04
C LEU A 130 7.21 -9.06 -3.85
N SER A 131 7.16 -10.36 -3.52
CA SER A 131 7.92 -11.41 -4.21
C SER A 131 7.72 -11.47 -5.74
N PRO A 132 6.56 -11.12 -6.33
CA PRO A 132 6.37 -11.14 -7.78
C PRO A 132 7.25 -10.14 -8.54
N LEU A 133 7.71 -9.04 -7.90
CA LEU A 133 8.62 -8.06 -8.49
C LEU A 133 9.89 -8.71 -9.06
N ARG A 134 10.38 -9.75 -8.38
CA ARG A 134 11.52 -10.54 -8.84
C ARG A 134 11.26 -11.18 -10.21
N SER A 135 10.09 -11.79 -10.36
CA SER A 135 9.68 -12.42 -11.62
C SER A 135 9.44 -11.40 -12.72
N GLU A 136 8.89 -10.23 -12.38
CA GLU A 136 8.69 -9.12 -13.33
C GLU A 136 10.03 -8.63 -13.89
N LEU A 137 11.02 -8.38 -13.03
CA LEU A 137 12.38 -8.00 -13.44
C LEU A 137 13.05 -9.09 -14.31
N MET A 138 12.86 -10.37 -13.97
CA MET A 138 13.40 -11.48 -14.77
C MET A 138 12.77 -11.58 -16.17
N ARG A 139 11.52 -11.12 -16.32
CA ARG A 139 10.79 -10.99 -17.58
C ARG A 139 11.13 -9.69 -18.32
N GLY A 140 12.05 -8.89 -17.80
CA GLY A 140 12.46 -7.60 -18.40
C GLY A 140 11.48 -6.47 -18.16
N ASP A 141 10.59 -6.56 -17.15
CA ASP A 141 9.80 -5.42 -16.72
C ASP A 141 10.72 -4.48 -15.93
N LEU A 142 10.90 -3.25 -16.42
CA LEU A 142 11.78 -2.26 -15.79
C LEU A 142 11.02 -1.32 -14.85
N ARG A 143 9.69 -1.45 -14.72
CA ARG A 143 8.88 -0.61 -13.82
C ARG A 143 9.34 -0.73 -12.36
N PRO A 144 9.65 -1.92 -11.78
CA PRO A 144 10.20 -2.00 -10.43
C PRO A 144 11.53 -1.26 -10.26
N ALA A 145 12.39 -1.28 -11.28
CA ALA A 145 13.65 -0.54 -11.26
C ALA A 145 13.43 0.97 -11.33
N TYR A 146 12.49 1.41 -12.16
CA TYR A 146 12.10 2.82 -12.23
C TYR A 146 11.48 3.32 -10.91
N LEU A 147 10.63 2.51 -10.26
CA LEU A 147 10.10 2.82 -8.93
C LEU A 147 11.22 2.93 -7.89
N ALA A 148 12.26 2.09 -7.96
CA ALA A 148 13.45 2.23 -7.12
C ALA A 148 14.20 3.55 -7.37
N TRP A 149 14.24 4.03 -8.62
CA TRP A 149 14.80 5.35 -8.91
C TRP A 149 13.94 6.48 -8.30
N LEU A 150 12.61 6.39 -8.40
CA LEU A 150 11.68 7.33 -7.74
C LEU A 150 11.79 7.32 -6.22
N LEU A 151 12.11 6.17 -5.61
CA LEU A 151 12.41 6.07 -4.19
C LEU A 151 13.61 6.96 -3.83
N GLY A 152 14.70 6.91 -4.59
CA GLY A 152 15.85 7.81 -4.41
C GLY A 152 15.50 9.28 -4.59
N VAL A 153 14.62 9.62 -5.56
CA VAL A 153 14.12 10.99 -5.75
C VAL A 153 13.32 11.46 -4.53
N SER A 154 12.46 10.59 -3.99
CA SER A 154 11.63 10.84 -2.81
C SER A 154 12.46 11.01 -1.53
N ALA A 155 13.55 10.24 -1.42
CA ALA A 155 14.52 10.34 -0.32
C ALA A 155 15.44 11.57 -0.40
N GLY A 156 15.30 12.40 -1.45
CA GLY A 156 16.14 13.59 -1.64
C GLY A 156 17.58 13.27 -2.07
N GLU A 157 17.87 12.03 -2.44
CA GLU A 157 19.22 11.60 -2.85
C GLU A 157 19.57 12.01 -4.29
N ARG A 158 18.60 12.60 -5.02
CA ARG A 158 18.75 13.05 -6.40
C ARG A 158 18.69 14.57 -6.47
N ASP A 159 19.75 15.16 -7.01
CA ASP A 159 19.79 16.59 -7.32
C ASP A 159 18.72 16.94 -8.38
N ASP A 160 18.26 18.20 -8.40
CA ASP A 160 17.20 18.64 -9.32
C ASP A 160 17.59 18.56 -10.80
N ASP A 161 18.88 18.57 -11.12
CA ASP A 161 19.43 18.45 -12.47
C ASP A 161 19.71 17.00 -12.89
N ALA A 162 19.53 16.03 -11.98
CA ALA A 162 19.71 14.62 -12.29
C ALA A 162 18.75 14.19 -13.42
N GLU A 163 19.32 13.66 -14.51
CA GLU A 163 18.53 13.19 -15.65
C GLU A 163 17.66 11.98 -15.27
N GLU A 164 16.40 12.03 -15.66
CA GLU A 164 15.48 10.91 -15.53
C GLU A 164 15.98 9.74 -16.41
N PRO A 165 16.09 8.52 -15.86
CA PRO A 165 16.44 7.34 -16.63
C PRO A 165 15.32 7.01 -17.64
N PRO A 166 15.55 6.07 -18.58
CA PRO A 166 14.51 5.66 -19.53
C PRO A 166 13.19 5.32 -18.81
N VAL A 167 12.09 5.97 -19.20
CA VAL A 167 10.79 5.75 -18.57
C VAL A 167 10.17 4.49 -19.15
N PRO A 168 9.94 3.43 -18.37
CA PRO A 168 9.29 2.22 -18.88
C PRO A 168 7.82 2.50 -19.25
N SER A 169 7.32 1.80 -20.26
CA SER A 169 5.89 1.79 -20.58
C SER A 169 5.05 1.18 -19.45
N GLY A 170 3.83 1.65 -19.26
CA GLY A 170 2.86 1.04 -18.35
C GLY A 170 2.99 1.50 -16.90
N LEU A 171 3.59 2.67 -16.62
CA LEU A 171 3.60 3.24 -15.26
C LEU A 171 2.23 3.76 -14.81
N GLY A 172 1.31 3.99 -15.74
CA GLY A 172 -0.07 4.36 -15.42
C GLY A 172 -0.95 3.18 -14.96
N ASP A 173 -0.46 1.95 -15.02
CA ASP A 173 -1.18 0.72 -14.65
C ASP A 173 -0.21 -0.24 -13.96
N LEU A 174 0.05 0.04 -12.67
CA LEU A 174 0.99 -0.75 -11.86
C LEU A 174 0.41 -2.14 -11.56
N SER A 175 1.28 -3.15 -11.50
CA SER A 175 0.85 -4.45 -10.98
C SER A 175 0.61 -4.37 -9.46
N ALA A 176 -0.19 -5.29 -8.91
CA ALA A 176 -0.41 -5.34 -7.45
C ALA A 176 0.91 -5.42 -6.64
N ALA A 177 1.95 -6.07 -7.18
CA ALA A 177 3.26 -6.13 -6.54
C ALA A 177 4.01 -4.79 -6.59
N GLN A 178 3.85 -4.03 -7.68
CA GLN A 178 4.39 -2.67 -7.83
C GLN A 178 3.65 -1.67 -6.95
N GLU A 179 2.33 -1.78 -6.83
CA GLU A 179 1.54 -1.01 -5.87
C GLU A 179 1.98 -1.29 -4.43
N ALA A 180 2.14 -2.58 -4.08
CA ALA A 180 2.68 -2.98 -2.79
C ALA A 180 4.10 -2.43 -2.54
N MET A 181 4.93 -2.32 -3.58
CA MET A 181 6.26 -1.69 -3.48
C MET A 181 6.16 -0.19 -3.18
N VAL A 182 5.27 0.52 -3.87
CA VAL A 182 5.03 1.95 -3.66
C VAL A 182 4.55 2.22 -2.24
N GLU A 183 3.58 1.43 -1.78
CA GLU A 183 3.05 1.52 -0.42
C GLU A 183 4.11 1.17 0.63
N PHE A 184 4.76 0.01 0.51
CA PHE A 184 5.73 -0.47 1.48
C PHE A 184 6.96 0.45 1.58
N LEU A 185 7.49 0.96 0.47
CA LEU A 185 8.67 1.84 0.49
C LEU A 185 8.31 3.33 0.61
N ARG A 186 7.02 3.66 0.76
CA ARG A 186 6.50 5.03 0.85
C ARG A 186 6.95 5.93 -0.30
N ILE A 187 6.95 5.37 -1.50
CA ILE A 187 7.27 6.14 -2.72
C ILE A 187 6.12 7.13 -2.94
N ASP A 188 6.44 8.39 -3.18
CA ASP A 188 5.44 9.45 -3.33
C ASP A 188 4.47 9.13 -4.48
N PRO A 189 3.17 8.89 -4.23
CA PRO A 189 2.23 8.52 -5.27
C PRO A 189 1.99 9.67 -6.27
N ASP A 190 2.17 10.93 -5.85
CA ASP A 190 2.07 12.08 -6.75
C ASP A 190 3.28 12.11 -7.71
N LEU A 191 4.44 11.62 -7.27
CA LEU A 191 5.65 11.45 -8.09
C LEU A 191 5.48 10.30 -9.10
N VAL A 192 4.90 9.18 -8.68
CA VAL A 192 4.53 8.06 -9.58
C VAL A 192 3.54 8.55 -10.65
N ALA A 193 2.53 9.33 -10.26
CA ALA A 193 1.56 9.89 -11.20
C ALA A 193 2.22 10.86 -12.20
N ALA A 194 3.15 11.72 -11.73
CA ALA A 194 3.92 12.60 -12.60
C ALA A 194 4.80 11.82 -13.59
N ALA A 195 5.45 10.76 -13.14
CA ALA A 195 6.24 9.85 -13.98
C ALA A 195 5.38 9.21 -15.08
N ALA A 196 4.19 8.72 -14.70
CA ALA A 196 3.26 8.06 -15.61
C ALA A 196 2.81 8.95 -16.79
N THR A 197 2.82 10.28 -16.65
CA THR A 197 2.52 11.20 -17.78
C THR A 197 3.50 11.09 -18.94
N GLY A 198 4.76 10.73 -18.65
CA GLY A 198 5.81 10.50 -19.65
C GLY A 198 5.92 9.04 -20.11
N SER A 199 5.15 8.14 -19.50
CA SER A 199 5.18 6.72 -19.79
C SER A 199 4.27 6.39 -20.97
N ALA A 200 4.78 5.61 -21.93
CA ALA A 200 3.93 5.05 -22.96
C ALA A 200 2.90 4.10 -22.33
N HIS A 201 1.67 4.08 -22.86
CA HIS A 201 0.72 3.05 -22.47
C HIS A 201 1.28 1.67 -22.83
N MET A 202 1.09 0.71 -21.93
CA MET A 202 1.32 -0.69 -22.27
C MET A 202 0.31 -1.05 -23.35
N THR A 203 0.77 -1.41 -24.55
CA THR A 203 -0.11 -1.88 -25.62
C THR A 203 -0.75 -3.18 -25.11
N ALA A 204 -1.99 -3.06 -24.63
CA ALA A 204 -2.77 -4.16 -24.06
C ALA A 204 -3.00 -5.28 -25.09
N ASP A 205 -3.00 -4.92 -26.37
CA ASP A 205 -3.08 -5.88 -27.45
C ASP A 205 -1.69 -6.44 -27.71
N GLY A 206 -1.53 -7.73 -27.46
CA GLY A 206 -0.35 -8.54 -27.82
C GLY A 206 0.03 -8.49 -29.31
N THR A 207 -0.57 -7.61 -30.11
CA THR A 207 -0.25 -7.27 -31.50
C THR A 207 1.23 -7.00 -31.72
N GLN A 208 1.90 -6.17 -30.89
CA GLN A 208 3.34 -5.93 -31.06
C GLN A 208 4.16 -7.18 -30.78
N LEU A 209 3.78 -7.95 -29.76
CA LEU A 209 4.40 -9.24 -29.46
C LEU A 209 4.19 -10.22 -30.62
N HIS A 210 2.99 -10.30 -31.17
CA HIS A 210 2.64 -11.16 -32.29
C HIS A 210 3.40 -10.77 -33.56
N GLN A 211 3.50 -9.48 -33.88
CA GLN A 211 4.29 -8.98 -35.01
C GLN A 211 5.78 -9.30 -34.84
N TRP A 212 6.32 -9.08 -33.65
CA TRP A 212 7.71 -9.44 -33.35
C TRP A 212 7.95 -10.95 -33.47
N LEU A 213 7.08 -11.77 -32.88
CA LEU A 213 7.12 -13.23 -33.00
C LEU A 213 7.01 -13.66 -34.47
N ALA A 214 6.15 -13.04 -35.27
CA ALA A 214 6.02 -13.33 -36.70
C ALA A 214 7.32 -13.02 -37.45
N ALA A 215 7.96 -11.88 -37.15
CA ALA A 215 9.21 -11.43 -37.76
C ALA A 215 10.45 -12.23 -37.33
N LEU A 216 10.40 -13.02 -36.25
CA LEU A 216 11.53 -13.85 -35.83
C LEU A 216 11.89 -14.89 -36.92
N PRO A 217 13.18 -15.02 -37.28
CA PRO A 217 13.64 -16.04 -38.21
C PRO A 217 13.25 -17.45 -37.76
N VAL A 218 12.90 -18.34 -38.71
CA VAL A 218 12.52 -19.74 -38.43
C VAL A 218 13.58 -20.45 -37.60
N LYS A 219 14.86 -20.27 -37.91
CA LYS A 219 15.98 -20.83 -37.13
C LYS A 219 15.96 -20.42 -35.65
N GLN A 220 15.54 -19.19 -35.34
CA GLN A 220 15.43 -18.74 -33.94
C GLN A 220 14.20 -19.35 -33.27
N LYS A 221 13.07 -19.45 -33.98
CA LYS A 221 11.86 -20.15 -33.49
C LYS A 221 12.15 -21.61 -33.17
N ASP A 222 12.81 -22.32 -34.08
CA ASP A 222 13.20 -23.72 -33.90
C ASP A 222 14.17 -23.90 -32.73
N ALA A 223 15.10 -22.96 -32.53
CA ALA A 223 16.00 -22.98 -31.38
C ALA A 223 15.25 -22.82 -30.05
N TRP A 224 14.25 -21.95 -29.98
CA TRP A 224 13.39 -21.80 -28.80
C TRP A 224 12.53 -23.06 -28.54
N LEU A 225 11.96 -23.65 -29.59
CA LEU A 225 11.19 -24.90 -29.48
C LEU A 225 12.07 -26.07 -29.02
N LYS A 226 13.28 -26.19 -29.57
CA LYS A 226 14.25 -27.20 -29.16
C LYS A 226 14.59 -27.06 -27.68
N ARG A 227 14.90 -25.84 -27.21
CA ARG A 227 15.15 -25.57 -25.78
C ARG A 227 13.95 -25.91 -24.90
N ALA A 228 12.72 -25.67 -25.37
CA ALA A 228 11.52 -26.03 -24.62
C ALA A 228 11.36 -27.54 -24.41
N VAL A 229 11.86 -28.35 -25.34
CA VAL A 229 11.88 -29.82 -25.21
C VAL A 229 13.05 -30.30 -24.37
N GLU A 230 14.25 -29.72 -24.56
CA GLU A 230 15.47 -30.14 -23.85
C GLU A 230 15.51 -29.67 -22.39
N GLU A 231 14.88 -28.55 -22.08
CA GLU A 231 14.94 -27.89 -20.77
C GLU A 231 13.53 -27.50 -20.26
N PRO A 232 12.63 -28.47 -20.01
CA PRO A 232 11.22 -28.19 -19.72
C PRO A 232 10.99 -27.39 -18.44
N GLU A 233 11.93 -27.46 -17.49
CA GLU A 233 11.86 -26.75 -16.20
C GLU A 233 12.30 -25.27 -16.29
N LEU A 234 12.85 -24.83 -17.44
CA LEU A 234 13.23 -23.43 -17.63
C LEU A 234 12.00 -22.57 -17.92
N ALA A 235 11.91 -21.42 -17.25
CA ALA A 235 10.92 -20.40 -17.53
C ALA A 235 11.25 -19.61 -18.83
N LEU A 236 11.25 -20.31 -19.97
CA LEU A 236 11.59 -19.80 -21.30
C LEU A 236 10.67 -18.67 -21.75
N GLY A 237 9.38 -18.73 -21.43
CA GLY A 237 8.44 -17.64 -21.74
C GLY A 237 8.87 -16.31 -21.15
N GLY A 238 9.42 -16.31 -19.92
CA GLY A 238 9.95 -15.11 -19.30
C GLY A 238 11.23 -14.61 -19.96
N GLU A 239 12.09 -15.52 -20.44
CA GLU A 239 13.27 -15.12 -21.21
C GLU A 239 12.88 -14.50 -22.55
N LEU A 240 11.91 -15.10 -23.25
CA LEU A 240 11.43 -14.60 -24.54
C LEU A 240 10.78 -13.22 -24.40
N LEU A 241 9.97 -13.02 -23.34
CA LEU A 241 9.43 -11.70 -23.01
C LEU A 241 10.53 -10.68 -22.71
N ARG A 242 11.59 -11.08 -22.01
CA ARG A 242 12.76 -10.22 -21.78
C ARG A 242 13.44 -9.85 -23.10
N VAL A 243 13.67 -10.81 -24.00
CA VAL A 243 14.28 -10.54 -25.32
C VAL A 243 13.38 -9.62 -26.15
N PHE A 244 12.07 -9.85 -26.15
CA PHE A 244 11.09 -8.97 -26.79
C PHE A 244 11.22 -7.53 -26.27
N ARG A 245 11.18 -7.33 -24.95
CA ARG A 245 11.29 -6.01 -24.31
C ARG A 245 12.65 -5.35 -24.53
N THR A 246 13.73 -6.12 -24.59
CA THR A 246 15.07 -5.62 -24.94
C THR A 246 15.15 -5.18 -26.41
N THR A 247 14.43 -5.86 -27.31
CA THR A 247 14.40 -5.54 -28.75
C THR A 247 13.52 -4.33 -29.03
N MET A 248 12.39 -4.23 -28.33
CA MET A 248 11.44 -3.10 -28.41
C MET A 248 11.93 -1.84 -27.68
N LYS A 249 13.23 -1.70 -27.45
CA LYS A 249 13.82 -0.55 -26.75
C LYS A 249 13.21 0.74 -27.31
N ASP A 250 12.44 1.45 -26.48
CA ASP A 250 11.69 2.63 -26.89
C ASP A 250 12.62 3.59 -27.65
N GLU A 251 12.36 3.78 -28.94
CA GLU A 251 13.09 4.71 -29.82
C GLU A 251 12.82 6.19 -29.47
N ARG A 252 12.14 6.46 -28.35
CA ARG A 252 11.86 7.81 -27.86
C ARG A 252 13.11 8.39 -27.17
N SER A 253 14.10 8.73 -27.99
CA SER A 253 15.24 9.58 -27.62
C SER A 253 14.83 11.06 -27.63
N GLY A 254 13.76 11.40 -26.89
CA GLY A 254 13.43 12.79 -26.60
C GLY A 254 14.38 13.38 -25.54
N PRO A 255 14.33 14.70 -25.30
CA PRO A 255 15.00 15.29 -24.14
C PRO A 255 14.51 14.59 -22.88
N ARG A 256 15.45 14.15 -22.03
CA ARG A 256 15.11 13.54 -20.74
C ARG A 256 14.72 14.63 -19.77
N ARG A 257 13.63 14.41 -19.03
CA ARG A 257 13.24 15.30 -17.94
C ARG A 257 14.28 15.21 -16.83
N THR A 258 14.33 16.20 -15.95
CA THR A 258 15.15 16.12 -14.73
C THR A 258 14.32 15.71 -13.52
N ALA A 259 14.97 15.29 -12.44
CA ALA A 259 14.31 15.02 -11.17
C ALA A 259 13.57 16.26 -10.63
N GLY A 260 14.11 17.47 -10.83
CA GLY A 260 13.46 18.73 -10.45
C GLY A 260 12.18 19.01 -11.24
N GLU A 261 12.18 18.77 -12.55
CA GLU A 261 10.96 18.87 -13.38
C GLU A 261 9.91 17.85 -12.93
N LEU A 262 10.34 16.63 -12.58
CA LEU A 262 9.45 15.58 -12.10
C LEU A 262 8.83 15.93 -10.74
N ARG A 263 9.60 16.49 -9.80
CA ARG A 263 9.09 17.01 -8.51
C ARG A 263 8.12 18.16 -8.71
N ALA A 264 8.39 19.07 -9.64
CA ALA A 264 7.49 20.17 -9.96
C ALA A 264 6.15 19.63 -10.49
N LEU A 265 6.18 18.67 -11.41
CA LEU A 265 4.99 17.98 -11.90
C LEU A 265 4.24 17.27 -10.76
N ALA A 266 4.94 16.56 -9.88
CA ALA A 266 4.34 15.92 -8.71
C ALA A 266 3.64 16.94 -7.79
N GLY A 267 4.25 18.11 -7.58
CA GLY A 267 3.64 19.22 -6.83
C GLY A 267 2.33 19.70 -7.46
N THR A 268 2.26 19.82 -8.79
CA THR A 268 1.01 20.17 -9.48
C THR A 268 -0.07 19.10 -9.34
N GLN A 269 0.31 17.81 -9.41
CA GLN A 269 -0.61 16.68 -9.23
C GLN A 269 -1.14 16.63 -7.80
N ARG A 270 -0.27 16.84 -6.80
CA ARG A 270 -0.65 16.92 -5.39
C ARG A 270 -1.67 18.03 -5.14
N ALA A 271 -1.43 19.23 -5.67
CA ALA A 271 -2.35 20.35 -5.53
C ALA A 271 -3.72 20.06 -6.18
N ALA A 272 -3.73 19.42 -7.35
CA ALA A 272 -4.96 18.99 -8.01
C ALA A 272 -5.72 17.94 -7.19
N ARG A 273 -5.02 16.94 -6.63
CA ARG A 273 -5.58 15.89 -5.77
C ARG A 273 -6.19 16.48 -4.50
N MET A 274 -5.45 17.32 -3.77
CA MET A 274 -5.95 17.99 -2.56
C MET A 274 -7.21 18.83 -2.84
N LYS A 275 -7.23 19.56 -3.97
CA LYS A 275 -8.41 20.32 -4.39
C LYS A 275 -9.61 19.42 -4.68
N ALA A 276 -9.39 18.29 -5.35
CA ALA A 276 -10.43 17.32 -5.66
C ALA A 276 -10.98 16.64 -4.39
N GLU A 277 -10.11 16.25 -3.46
CA GLU A 277 -10.47 15.68 -2.16
C GLU A 277 -11.28 16.68 -1.31
N ALA A 278 -10.84 17.94 -1.22
CA ALA A 278 -11.58 18.99 -0.52
C ALA A 278 -12.97 19.23 -1.14
N ALA A 279 -13.07 19.23 -2.47
CA ALA A 279 -14.36 19.35 -3.16
C ALA A 279 -15.27 18.15 -2.89
N ARG A 280 -14.74 16.92 -2.88
CA ARG A 280 -15.48 15.69 -2.54
C ARG A 280 -15.94 15.71 -1.09
N ALA A 281 -15.08 16.10 -0.15
CA ALA A 281 -15.41 16.23 1.26
C ALA A 281 -16.50 17.28 1.49
N LYS A 282 -16.41 18.45 0.83
CA LYS A 282 -17.46 19.48 0.87
C LYS A 282 -18.79 18.96 0.32
N LYS A 283 -18.77 18.26 -0.81
CA LYS A 283 -19.97 17.64 -1.40
C LYS A 283 -20.58 16.57 -0.49
N ALA A 284 -19.75 15.72 0.13
CA ALA A 284 -20.18 14.70 1.07
C ALA A 284 -20.80 15.31 2.34
N ARG A 285 -20.19 16.37 2.89
CA ARG A 285 -20.76 17.12 4.02
C ARG A 285 -22.11 17.75 3.67
N ALA A 286 -22.20 18.47 2.56
CA ALA A 286 -23.45 19.06 2.10
C ALA A 286 -24.54 18.00 1.83
N ALA A 287 -24.18 16.84 1.28
CA ALA A 287 -25.12 15.74 1.07
C ALA A 287 -25.60 15.13 2.40
N SER A 288 -24.71 14.96 3.38
CA SER A 288 -25.03 14.48 4.73
C SER A 288 -25.95 15.48 5.46
N GLU A 289 -25.63 16.77 5.42
CA GLU A 289 -26.45 17.83 6.00
C GLU A 289 -27.84 17.90 5.34
N ALA A 290 -27.91 17.81 4.01
CA ALA A 290 -29.18 17.78 3.30
C ALA A 290 -29.99 16.51 3.61
N ALA A 291 -29.34 15.36 3.76
CA ALA A 291 -29.98 14.11 4.16
C ALA A 291 -30.53 14.21 5.60
N ARG A 292 -29.74 14.76 6.53
CA ARG A 292 -30.16 15.02 7.91
C ARG A 292 -31.32 16.02 7.95
N ALA A 293 -31.26 17.10 7.18
CA ALA A 293 -32.34 18.08 7.10
C ALA A 293 -33.64 17.45 6.57
N ARG A 294 -33.57 16.58 5.54
CA ARG A 294 -34.73 15.82 5.05
C ARG A 294 -35.25 14.83 6.10
N HIS A 295 -34.37 14.13 6.80
CA HIS A 295 -34.74 13.20 7.87
C HIS A 295 -35.49 13.92 9.00
N LEU A 296 -34.94 15.03 9.51
CA LEU A 296 -35.59 15.86 10.52
C LEU A 296 -36.91 16.47 10.02
N LYS A 297 -37.01 16.84 8.74
CA LYS A 297 -38.28 17.31 8.15
C LYS A 297 -39.32 16.19 8.13
N LYS A 298 -38.95 14.95 7.80
CA LYS A 298 -39.87 13.80 7.87
C LYS A 298 -40.30 13.52 9.31
N LEU A 299 -39.36 13.55 10.25
CA LEU A 299 -39.62 13.36 11.68
C LEU A 299 -40.60 14.41 12.23
N ALA A 300 -40.52 15.64 11.72
CA ALA A 300 -41.44 16.72 12.09
C ALA A 300 -42.90 16.47 11.70
N HIS A 301 -43.17 15.62 10.70
CA HIS A 301 -44.55 15.29 10.30
C HIS A 301 -45.22 14.30 11.26
N ASP A 302 -44.44 13.47 11.96
CA ASP A 302 -44.95 12.45 12.89
C ASP A 302 -44.06 12.36 14.15
N ILE A 303 -44.14 13.41 14.97
CA ILE A 303 -43.39 13.50 16.22
C ILE A 303 -43.90 12.44 17.23
N GLU A 304 -45.20 12.19 17.25
CA GLU A 304 -45.81 11.24 18.19
C GLU A 304 -45.42 9.79 17.88
N GLY A 305 -45.47 9.38 16.61
CA GLY A 305 -44.99 8.07 16.17
C GLY A 305 -43.50 7.87 16.39
N ALA A 306 -42.69 8.93 16.23
CA ALA A 306 -41.26 8.89 16.54
C ALA A 306 -40.97 8.67 18.04
N TRP A 307 -41.77 9.25 18.94
CA TRP A 307 -41.67 8.94 20.36
C TRP A 307 -42.06 7.50 20.68
N ALA A 308 -43.13 6.99 20.07
CA ALA A 308 -43.54 5.59 20.25
C ALA A 308 -42.46 4.61 19.77
N GLU A 309 -41.82 4.90 18.64
CA GLU A 309 -40.70 4.10 18.12
C GLU A 309 -39.47 4.16 19.03
N LEU A 310 -39.18 5.32 19.62
CA LEU A 310 -38.11 5.45 20.62
C LEU A 310 -38.38 4.54 21.82
N GLU A 311 -39.61 4.52 22.36
CA GLU A 311 -39.96 3.62 23.47
C GLU A 311 -39.78 2.15 23.06
N ARG A 312 -40.23 1.77 21.85
CA ARG A 312 -40.09 0.41 21.31
C ARG A 312 -38.63 -0.02 21.17
N LEU A 313 -37.74 0.85 20.67
CA LEU A 313 -36.30 0.55 20.54
C LEU A 313 -35.63 0.37 21.90
N VAL A 314 -36.01 1.19 22.89
CA VAL A 314 -35.53 1.06 24.28
C VAL A 314 -36.01 -0.26 24.90
N GLU A 315 -37.25 -0.68 24.65
CA GLU A 315 -37.80 -1.95 25.13
C GLU A 315 -37.14 -3.16 24.48
N ALA A 316 -36.88 -3.08 23.17
CA ALA A 316 -36.18 -4.09 22.38
C ALA A 316 -34.66 -4.14 22.67
N SER A 317 -34.14 -3.25 23.52
CA SER A 317 -32.71 -3.13 23.87
C SER A 317 -31.79 -2.77 22.68
N ASP A 318 -32.34 -2.22 21.59
CA ASP A 318 -31.56 -1.57 20.53
C ASP A 318 -31.21 -0.14 20.96
N TYR A 319 -30.22 -0.05 21.84
CA TYR A 319 -29.83 1.22 22.46
C TYR A 319 -29.14 2.18 21.48
N ASP A 320 -28.47 1.66 20.44
CA ASP A 320 -27.79 2.51 19.46
C ASP A 320 -28.80 3.19 18.53
N GLY A 321 -29.83 2.45 18.09
CA GLY A 321 -30.97 3.03 17.36
C GLY A 321 -31.74 4.04 18.21
N ALA A 322 -32.04 3.69 19.47
CA ALA A 322 -32.77 4.57 20.39
C ALA A 322 -32.01 5.89 20.66
N VAL A 323 -30.68 5.84 20.87
CA VAL A 323 -29.89 7.06 21.15
C VAL A 323 -29.89 7.98 19.93
N ARG A 324 -29.75 7.45 18.72
CA ARG A 324 -29.83 8.25 17.49
C ARG A 324 -31.17 8.96 17.36
N LEU A 325 -32.28 8.24 17.52
CA LEU A 325 -33.63 8.80 17.40
C LEU A 325 -33.92 9.85 18.50
N ALA A 326 -33.45 9.63 19.72
CA ALA A 326 -33.56 10.61 20.80
C ALA A 326 -32.76 11.90 20.51
N ILE A 327 -31.61 11.80 19.84
CA ILE A 327 -30.79 12.96 19.44
C ILE A 327 -31.56 13.75 18.36
N ASP A 328 -32.12 13.06 17.38
CA ASP A 328 -32.88 13.69 16.30
C ASP A 328 -34.14 14.40 16.82
N LEU A 329 -34.88 13.79 17.76
CA LEU A 329 -36.03 14.41 18.43
C LEU A 329 -35.64 15.63 19.26
N ARG A 330 -34.49 15.58 19.95
CA ARG A 330 -33.95 16.70 20.71
C ARG A 330 -33.61 17.85 19.79
N ASP A 331 -32.84 17.58 18.74
CA ASP A 331 -32.37 18.59 17.79
C ASP A 331 -33.54 19.26 17.06
N LEU A 332 -34.58 18.48 16.72
CA LEU A 332 -35.84 18.98 16.20
C LEU A 332 -36.54 19.92 17.19
N ALA A 333 -36.64 19.52 18.46
CA ALA A 333 -37.27 20.33 19.50
C ALA A 333 -36.50 21.64 19.76
N PHE A 334 -35.17 21.64 19.68
CA PHE A 334 -34.38 22.88 19.79
C PHE A 334 -34.58 23.80 18.59
N ARG A 335 -34.63 23.26 17.37
CA ARG A 335 -34.92 24.05 16.16
C ARG A 335 -36.26 24.77 16.25
N ASP A 336 -37.27 24.10 16.79
CA ASP A 336 -38.63 24.62 16.87
C ASP A 336 -38.92 25.38 18.18
N ALA A 337 -37.88 25.73 18.97
CA ALA A 337 -37.97 26.37 20.29
C ALA A 337 -38.84 25.61 21.34
N LYS A 338 -39.05 24.31 21.13
CA LYS A 338 -39.83 23.39 21.99
C LYS A 338 -38.94 22.53 22.90
N GLY A 339 -37.70 22.95 23.17
CA GLY A 339 -36.75 22.20 24.00
C GLY A 339 -37.33 21.77 25.35
N MET A 340 -38.03 22.67 26.06
CA MET A 340 -38.66 22.37 27.35
C MET A 340 -39.72 21.26 27.29
N ALA A 341 -40.44 21.14 26.17
CA ALA A 341 -41.43 20.07 25.97
C ALA A 341 -40.74 18.72 25.77
N PHE A 342 -39.64 18.68 25.00
CA PHE A 342 -38.78 17.51 24.89
C PHE A 342 -38.24 17.08 26.27
N ALA A 343 -37.79 18.03 27.10
CA ALA A 343 -37.30 17.79 28.46
C ALA A 343 -38.27 16.97 29.30
N ARG A 344 -39.50 17.48 29.39
CA ARG A 344 -40.56 16.90 30.22
C ARG A 344 -40.91 15.50 29.74
N ARG A 345 -40.95 15.30 28.42
CA ARG A 345 -41.30 14.02 27.81
C ARG A 345 -40.18 12.99 27.95
N PHE A 346 -38.93 13.39 27.73
CA PHE A 346 -37.77 12.54 27.92
C PHE A 346 -37.61 12.11 29.40
N GLU A 347 -37.88 13.01 30.34
CA GLU A 347 -37.85 12.70 31.77
C GLU A 347 -38.99 11.74 32.17
N THR A 348 -40.16 11.85 31.54
CA THR A 348 -41.27 10.90 31.74
C THR A 348 -40.90 9.51 31.23
N LEU A 349 -40.25 9.42 30.07
CA LEU A 349 -39.71 8.17 29.54
C LEU A 349 -38.65 7.58 30.48
N ARG A 350 -37.73 8.41 30.98
CA ARG A 350 -36.70 8.00 31.95
C ARG A 350 -37.31 7.40 33.22
N LYS A 351 -38.33 8.04 33.80
CA LYS A 351 -39.02 7.53 35.00
C LYS A 351 -39.71 6.18 34.76
N ARG A 352 -40.30 5.96 33.58
CA ARG A 352 -40.94 4.69 33.20
C ARG A 352 -39.93 3.58 32.93
N GLN A 353 -38.80 3.90 32.27
CA GLN A 353 -37.80 2.94 31.80
C GLN A 353 -36.52 2.92 32.66
N MET A 354 -36.59 3.30 33.95
CA MET A 354 -35.45 3.40 34.88
C MET A 354 -34.53 2.16 34.93
N ARG A 355 -35.08 0.97 34.65
CA ARG A 355 -34.36 -0.31 34.66
C ARG A 355 -33.46 -0.51 33.42
N ARG A 356 -33.66 0.26 32.34
CA ARG A 356 -32.89 0.19 31.08
C ARG A 356 -31.67 1.11 31.10
N ARG A 357 -30.79 0.94 32.10
CA ARG A 357 -29.63 1.82 32.34
C ARG A 357 -28.70 1.96 31.12
N GLY A 358 -28.54 0.89 30.33
CA GLY A 358 -27.68 0.87 29.14
C GLY A 358 -28.02 1.94 28.09
N PHE A 359 -29.30 2.29 27.91
CA PHE A 359 -29.71 3.38 27.03
C PHE A 359 -29.28 4.75 27.59
N PHE A 360 -29.61 5.03 28.85
CA PHE A 360 -29.34 6.33 29.48
C PHE A 360 -27.84 6.61 29.65
N ASP A 361 -27.04 5.58 29.90
CA ASP A 361 -25.57 5.71 29.97
C ASP A 361 -24.95 6.02 28.60
N ARG A 362 -25.50 5.47 27.51
CA ARG A 362 -25.08 5.78 26.14
C ARG A 362 -25.56 7.18 25.71
N TRP A 363 -26.79 7.54 26.05
CA TRP A 363 -27.32 8.89 25.86
C TRP A 363 -26.48 9.95 26.55
N LYS A 364 -26.10 9.73 27.82
CA LYS A 364 -25.25 10.65 28.59
C LYS A 364 -23.89 10.85 27.95
N ARG A 365 -23.28 9.76 27.45
CA ARG A 365 -22.00 9.80 26.72
C ARG A 365 -22.11 10.55 25.39
N ALA A 366 -23.21 10.37 24.66
CA ALA A 366 -23.46 11.07 23.40
C ALA A 366 -23.92 12.54 23.59
N ASN A 367 -24.22 12.96 24.82
CA ASN A 367 -24.73 14.30 25.13
C ASN A 367 -24.11 14.92 26.41
N PRO A 368 -22.80 15.20 26.41
CA PRO A 368 -22.08 15.69 27.58
C PRO A 368 -22.57 17.07 28.08
N ASN A 369 -23.07 17.94 27.19
CA ASN A 369 -23.57 19.28 27.53
C ASN A 369 -25.02 19.31 28.06
N GLY A 370 -25.73 18.17 28.10
CA GLY A 370 -27.08 18.09 28.69
C GLY A 370 -27.10 18.42 30.20
N ALA A 371 -25.99 18.22 30.90
CA ALA A 371 -25.86 18.53 32.32
C ALA A 371 -25.73 20.04 32.62
N ALA A 372 -25.12 20.82 31.71
CA ALA A 372 -24.93 22.27 31.90
C ALA A 372 -26.24 23.08 31.80
N ASN A 373 -27.23 22.56 31.07
CA ASN A 373 -28.54 23.21 30.92
C ASN A 373 -29.57 22.78 31.99
N GLY A 374 -29.17 21.99 33.01
CA GLY A 374 -30.05 21.60 34.12
C GLY A 374 -30.90 20.33 33.93
N TRP A 375 -30.54 19.41 33.01
CA TRP A 375 -31.38 18.26 32.62
C TRP A 375 -31.03 16.96 33.33
N MET A 376 -30.07 16.99 34.25
CA MET A 376 -29.65 15.84 35.06
C MET A 376 -29.36 16.25 36.50
N ARG A 377 -30.40 16.65 37.23
CA ARG A 377 -30.43 16.43 38.68
C ARG A 377 -31.37 15.27 38.97
#